data_AF-A0A673GEW6-F1
#
_entry.id   AF-A0A673GEW6-F1
#
_cell.length_a   1.000
_cell.length_b   1.000
_cell.length_c   1.000
_cell.angle_alpha   90.00
_cell.angle_beta   90.00
_cell.angle_gamma   90.00
#
_symmetry.space_group_name_H-M   'P 1'
#
loop_
_entity.id
_entity.type
_entity.pdbx_description
1 polymer ?
#
loop_
_entity_poly.entity_id
_entity_poly.type
_entity_poly.pdbx_seq_one_letter_code
_entity_poly.pdbx_strand_id
1 'polypeptide(L)'
;MYFFLYEDEFGPFFRDEVPVTHLYFGSSVSKEVLGRVGLTCPRLVELVVCANGLRPLDEELIRIAERCRQLSAIGLGECEVSCSAFVEFVKMCGGRLTQLSIMEEVLVPDNKYGPDDIHWEVSKHLGRVWFPDMMPTW
;
A
#
# COMPACT_ATOMS: atom_id res chain seq x y z
N MET A 1 11.35 -2.48 18.13
CA MET A 1 11.43 -1.04 18.47
C MET A 1 10.48 -0.34 17.52
N TYR A 2 9.43 0.28 18.04
CA TYR A 2 8.46 1.02 17.23
C TYR A 2 8.82 2.51 17.30
N PHE A 3 8.93 3.17 16.16
CA PHE A 3 9.18 4.60 16.07
C PHE A 3 7.88 5.28 15.66
N PHE A 4 7.41 6.22 16.47
CA PHE A 4 6.31 7.12 16.17
C PHE A 4 6.95 8.46 15.76
N LEU A 5 6.71 8.94 14.54
CA LEU A 5 7.32 10.18 14.03
C LEU A 5 6.23 11.05 13.38
N TYR A 6 6.30 12.35 13.62
CA TYR A 6 5.44 13.35 12.97
C TYR A 6 5.95 13.65 11.54
N GLU A 7 5.10 14.17 10.64
CA GLU A 7 5.42 14.31 9.20
C GLU A 7 6.72 15.08 8.89
N ASP A 8 7.08 16.11 9.68
CA ASP A 8 8.32 16.89 9.51
C ASP A 8 9.60 16.13 9.93
N GLU A 9 9.48 14.98 10.59
CA GLU A 9 10.62 14.23 11.15
C GLU A 9 11.16 13.13 10.23
N PHE A 10 10.49 12.84 9.09
CA PHE A 10 10.96 11.82 8.15
C PHE A 10 12.07 12.30 7.20
N GLY A 11 12.50 13.56 7.32
CA GLY A 11 13.58 14.16 6.53
C GLY A 11 14.84 13.29 6.41
N PRO A 12 15.42 12.76 7.51
CA PRO A 12 16.65 11.95 7.46
C PRO A 12 16.43 10.48 7.08
N PHE A 13 15.19 9.96 7.10
CA PHE A 13 14.93 8.55 6.86
C PHE A 13 14.86 8.21 5.36
N PHE A 14 15.14 6.94 5.01
CA PHE A 14 14.98 6.42 3.64
C PHE A 14 15.71 7.23 2.56
N ARG A 15 16.90 7.76 2.88
CA ARG A 15 17.74 8.50 1.91
C ARG A 15 18.64 7.58 1.08
N ASP A 16 19.11 6.51 1.71
CA ASP A 16 19.96 5.48 1.14
C ASP A 16 19.32 4.11 1.33
N GLU A 17 19.85 3.06 0.70
CA GLU A 17 19.32 1.71 0.87
C GLU A 17 19.36 1.28 2.35
N VAL A 18 18.22 0.87 2.89
CA VAL A 18 18.07 0.44 4.28
C VAL A 18 17.59 -1.00 4.31
N PRO A 19 18.18 -1.90 5.15
CA PRO A 19 17.78 -3.30 5.22
C PRO A 19 16.49 -3.51 6.03
N VAL A 20 15.52 -2.61 5.92
CA VAL A 20 14.23 -2.73 6.61
C VAL A 20 13.39 -3.81 5.94
N THR A 21 12.75 -4.64 6.77
CA THR A 21 11.87 -5.72 6.33
C THR A 21 10.41 -5.48 6.70
N HIS A 22 10.12 -4.76 7.78
CA HIS A 22 8.75 -4.49 8.23
C HIS A 22 8.64 -3.00 8.57
N LEU A 23 7.66 -2.33 7.98
CA LEU A 23 7.37 -0.91 8.22
C LEU A 23 5.92 -0.74 8.63
N TYR A 24 5.72 0.02 9.70
CA TYR A 24 4.41 0.40 10.20
C TYR A 24 4.40 1.91 10.44
N PHE A 25 3.59 2.62 9.65
CA PHE A 25 3.31 4.04 9.83
C PHE A 25 1.97 4.18 10.58
N GLY A 26 2.04 4.22 11.91
CA GLY A 26 0.86 4.33 12.79
C GLY A 26 0.22 5.73 12.86
N SER A 27 0.75 6.67 12.09
CA SER A 27 0.24 8.04 11.91
C SER A 27 0.32 8.36 10.42
N SER A 28 0.00 9.60 10.03
CA SER A 28 0.16 10.05 8.64
C SER A 28 1.60 9.91 8.17
N VAL A 29 1.78 9.35 6.98
CA VAL A 29 3.04 9.33 6.24
C VAL A 29 2.85 10.07 4.93
N SER A 30 3.82 10.87 4.51
CA SER A 30 3.70 11.61 3.24
C SER A 30 3.96 10.74 2.02
N LYS A 31 3.39 11.15 0.88
CA LYS A 31 3.61 10.51 -0.43
C LYS A 31 5.11 10.45 -0.76
N GLU A 32 5.86 11.50 -0.46
CA GLU A 32 7.30 11.58 -0.71
C GLU A 32 8.10 10.55 0.12
N VAL A 33 7.67 10.28 1.37
CA VAL A 33 8.29 9.23 2.21
C VAL A 33 8.01 7.85 1.64
N LEU A 34 6.77 7.55 1.23
CA LEU A 34 6.43 6.28 0.59
C LEU A 34 7.18 6.08 -0.74
N GLY A 35 7.34 7.16 -1.51
CA GLY A 35 8.14 7.14 -2.73
C GLY A 35 9.60 6.78 -2.46
N ARG A 36 10.18 7.30 -1.38
CA ARG A 36 11.53 6.93 -0.91
C ARG A 36 11.61 5.49 -0.40
N VAL A 37 10.60 5.00 0.32
CA VAL A 37 10.52 3.59 0.75
C VAL A 37 10.61 2.66 -0.46
N GLY A 38 9.83 2.93 -1.52
CA GLY A 38 9.89 2.16 -2.75
C GLY A 38 11.26 2.16 -3.44
N LEU A 39 12.08 3.19 -3.24
CA LEU A 39 13.44 3.30 -3.80
C LEU A 39 14.51 2.63 -2.94
N THR A 40 14.34 2.66 -1.62
CA THR A 40 15.42 2.38 -0.66
C THR A 40 15.24 1.10 0.15
N CYS A 41 14.08 0.46 0.11
CA CYS A 41 13.77 -0.71 0.94
C CYS A 41 13.54 -1.99 0.10
N PRO A 42 14.55 -2.52 -0.63
CA PRO A 42 14.36 -3.67 -1.51
C PRO A 42 14.01 -4.97 -0.77
N ARG A 43 14.25 -5.02 0.56
CA ARG A 43 13.99 -6.18 1.44
C ARG A 43 12.66 -6.09 2.18
N LEU A 44 11.80 -5.13 1.83
CA LEU A 44 10.51 -4.96 2.50
C LEU A 44 9.62 -6.20 2.29
N VAL A 45 9.13 -6.74 3.39
CA VAL A 45 8.26 -7.92 3.50
C VAL A 45 6.84 -7.48 3.88
N GLU A 46 6.72 -6.51 4.78
CA GLU A 46 5.45 -5.98 5.25
C GLU A 46 5.46 -4.46 5.30
N LEU A 47 4.39 -3.85 4.79
CA LEU A 47 4.16 -2.41 4.87
C LEU A 47 2.74 -2.13 5.33
N VAL A 48 2.60 -1.37 6.41
CA VAL A 48 1.30 -0.89 6.87
C VAL A 48 1.31 0.63 6.97
N VAL A 49 0.32 1.27 6.37
CA VAL A 49 0.10 2.72 6.36
C VAL A 49 -1.29 2.99 6.90
N CYS A 50 -1.37 3.65 8.06
CA CYS A 50 -2.67 3.99 8.65
C CYS A 50 -3.33 5.19 8.01
N ALA A 51 -2.55 6.16 7.52
CA ALA A 51 -3.06 7.34 6.82
C ALA A 51 -2.03 7.93 5.86
N ASN A 52 -2.49 8.50 4.76
CA ASN A 52 -1.74 9.37 3.86
C ASN A 52 -2.67 10.51 3.42
N GLY A 53 -2.12 11.72 3.26
CA GLY A 53 -2.92 12.88 2.86
C GLY A 53 -3.64 12.71 1.50
N LEU A 54 -4.23 13.80 1.01
CA LEU A 54 -5.18 13.82 -0.12
C LEU A 54 -4.60 13.49 -1.52
N ARG A 55 -3.39 12.93 -1.64
CA ARG A 55 -2.76 12.65 -2.94
C ARG A 55 -2.75 11.15 -3.19
N PRO A 56 -3.29 10.68 -4.33
CA PRO A 56 -3.27 9.26 -4.66
C PRO A 56 -1.86 8.65 -4.67
N LEU A 57 -1.74 7.44 -4.14
CA LEU A 57 -0.47 6.70 -3.94
C LEU A 57 -0.12 5.73 -5.07
N ASP A 58 -0.76 5.86 -6.22
CA ASP A 58 -0.63 4.96 -7.37
C ASP A 58 0.84 4.67 -7.73
N GLU A 59 1.64 5.70 -8.00
CA GLU A 59 3.04 5.54 -8.41
C GLU A 59 3.91 4.93 -7.30
N GLU A 60 3.64 5.29 -6.05
CA GLU A 60 4.36 4.79 -4.89
C GLU A 60 4.13 3.28 -4.72
N LEU A 61 2.88 2.83 -4.85
CA LEU A 61 2.54 1.41 -4.78
C LEU A 61 3.16 0.62 -5.93
N ILE A 62 3.06 1.11 -7.17
CA ILE A 62 3.67 0.44 -8.33
C ILE A 62 5.18 0.30 -8.15
N ARG A 63 5.85 1.37 -7.68
CA ARG A 63 7.30 1.35 -7.42
C ARG A 63 7.66 0.36 -6.30
N ILE A 64 6.87 0.32 -5.23
CA ILE A 64 7.04 -0.64 -4.14
C ILE A 64 6.89 -2.07 -4.66
N ALA A 65 5.85 -2.38 -5.45
CA ALA A 65 5.66 -3.70 -6.04
C ALA A 65 6.83 -4.10 -6.95
N GLU A 66 7.36 -3.16 -7.73
CA GLU A 66 8.47 -3.41 -8.66
C GLU A 66 9.79 -3.73 -7.95
N ARG A 67 10.09 -3.02 -6.86
CA ARG A 67 11.41 -3.07 -6.19
C ARG A 67 11.42 -3.98 -4.96
N CYS A 68 10.34 -4.01 -4.19
CA CYS A 68 10.24 -4.81 -2.98
C CYS A 68 9.76 -6.22 -3.34
N ARG A 69 10.64 -7.05 -3.91
CA ARG A 69 10.30 -8.40 -4.43
C ARG A 69 9.90 -9.41 -3.35
N GLN A 70 10.16 -9.10 -2.07
CA GLN A 70 9.80 -9.92 -0.92
C GLN A 70 8.51 -9.47 -0.23
N LEU A 71 7.89 -8.37 -0.70
CA LEU A 71 6.65 -7.86 -0.10
C LEU A 71 5.57 -8.94 -0.18
N SER A 72 5.03 -9.30 0.98
CA SER A 72 4.02 -10.35 1.16
C SER A 72 2.82 -9.90 1.97
N ALA A 73 2.95 -8.77 2.69
CA ALA A 73 1.88 -8.19 3.48
C ALA A 73 1.79 -6.68 3.20
N ILE A 74 0.57 -6.19 2.94
CA ILE A 74 0.31 -4.76 2.87
C ILE A 74 -1.01 -4.40 3.54
N GLY A 75 -0.98 -3.32 4.31
CA GLY A 75 -2.13 -2.72 5.00
C GLY A 75 -2.25 -1.24 4.62
N LEU A 76 -3.38 -0.81 4.08
CA LEU A 76 -3.63 0.61 3.76
C LEU A 76 -4.96 1.08 4.39
N GLY A 77 -4.90 2.20 5.09
CA GLY A 77 -6.05 2.95 5.60
C GLY A 77 -5.88 4.44 5.36
N GLU A 78 -7.00 5.18 5.42
CA GLU A 78 -7.08 6.64 5.30
C GLU A 78 -6.11 7.25 4.25
N CYS A 79 -6.11 6.71 3.03
CA CYS A 79 -5.31 7.15 1.89
C CYS A 79 -6.10 6.95 0.59
N GLU A 80 -5.61 7.43 -0.55
CA GLU A 80 -6.29 7.21 -1.83
C GLU A 80 -5.43 6.41 -2.82
N VAL A 81 -6.04 5.48 -3.52
CA VAL A 81 -5.43 4.71 -4.63
C VAL A 81 -6.48 4.50 -5.71
N SER A 82 -6.14 4.79 -6.97
CA SER A 82 -7.06 4.46 -8.07
C SER A 82 -7.24 2.94 -8.21
N CYS A 83 -8.46 2.51 -8.51
CA CYS A 83 -8.76 1.10 -8.70
C CYS A 83 -7.86 0.43 -9.75
N SER A 84 -7.55 1.11 -10.86
CA SER A 84 -6.63 0.60 -11.89
C SER A 84 -5.21 0.40 -11.36
N ALA A 85 -4.67 1.37 -10.61
CA ALA A 85 -3.33 1.26 -10.05
C ALA A 85 -3.28 0.15 -8.99
N PHE A 86 -4.32 0.00 -8.18
CA PHE A 86 -4.40 -1.07 -7.19
C PHE A 86 -4.43 -2.46 -7.85
N VAL A 87 -5.23 -2.64 -8.90
CA VAL A 87 -5.26 -3.90 -9.66
C VAL A 87 -3.89 -4.20 -10.28
N GLU A 88 -3.21 -3.19 -10.83
CA GLU A 88 -1.86 -3.35 -11.38
C GLU A 88 -0.83 -3.72 -10.29
N PHE A 89 -0.89 -3.07 -9.14
CA PHE A 89 -0.09 -3.40 -7.96
C PHE A 89 -0.27 -4.87 -7.55
N VAL A 90 -1.52 -5.32 -7.40
CA VAL A 90 -1.84 -6.71 -7.05
C VAL A 90 -1.37 -7.67 -8.13
N LYS A 91 -1.50 -7.32 -9.42
CA LYS A 91 -0.99 -8.13 -10.53
C LYS A 91 0.54 -8.28 -10.51
N MET A 92 1.26 -7.20 -10.19
CA MET A 92 2.73 -7.21 -10.09
C MET A 92 3.22 -8.01 -8.89
N CYS A 93 2.48 -7.96 -7.78
CA CYS A 93 2.84 -8.75 -6.62
C CYS A 93 2.42 -10.22 -6.81
N GLY A 94 1.19 -10.45 -7.26
CA GLY A 94 0.61 -11.75 -7.52
C GLY A 94 0.45 -12.57 -6.24
N GLY A 95 0.61 -13.88 -6.36
CA GLY A 95 0.41 -14.84 -5.27
C GLY A 95 1.37 -14.71 -4.08
N ARG A 96 2.35 -13.81 -4.12
CA ARG A 96 3.23 -13.56 -2.95
C ARG A 96 2.56 -12.70 -1.88
N LEU A 97 1.51 -11.95 -2.21
CA LEU A 97 0.71 -11.24 -1.20
C LEU A 97 -0.13 -12.25 -0.42
N THR A 98 0.34 -12.63 0.76
CA THR A 98 -0.37 -13.51 1.69
C THR A 98 -1.34 -12.71 2.57
N GLN A 99 -1.03 -11.45 2.86
CA GLN A 99 -1.87 -10.51 3.61
C GLN A 99 -2.14 -9.25 2.78
N LEU A 100 -3.40 -8.89 2.65
CA LEU A 100 -3.84 -7.69 1.93
C LEU A 100 -5.06 -7.12 2.66
N SER A 101 -4.85 -6.10 3.47
CA SER A 101 -5.89 -5.40 4.24
C SER A 101 -6.00 -3.98 3.73
N ILE A 102 -7.16 -3.63 3.17
CA ILE A 102 -7.37 -2.35 2.51
C ILE A 102 -8.76 -1.90 2.92
N MET A 103 -8.85 -0.74 3.55
CA MET A 103 -10.13 -0.12 3.87
C MET A 103 -10.87 0.27 2.58
N GLU A 104 -12.19 0.10 2.53
CA GLU A 104 -13.02 0.37 1.33
C GLU A 104 -12.80 1.80 0.80
N GLU A 105 -12.73 2.78 1.69
CA GLU A 105 -12.53 4.19 1.35
C GLU A 105 -11.18 4.50 0.67
N VAL A 106 -10.23 3.56 0.71
CA VAL A 106 -8.94 3.72 0.05
C VAL A 106 -9.05 3.62 -1.47
N LEU A 107 -10.02 2.85 -1.96
CA LEU A 107 -10.17 2.54 -3.36
C LEU A 107 -11.00 3.60 -4.07
N VAL A 108 -10.37 4.35 -4.97
CA VAL A 108 -11.02 5.39 -5.76
C VAL A 108 -11.42 4.82 -7.13
N PRO A 109 -12.73 4.69 -7.44
CA PRO A 109 -13.19 4.21 -8.74
C PRO A 109 -12.69 5.07 -9.90
N ASP A 110 -12.47 4.43 -11.04
CA ASP A 110 -12.04 5.10 -12.27
C ASP A 110 -12.84 4.60 -13.48
N ASN A 111 -12.46 5.04 -14.68
CA ASN A 111 -13.16 4.68 -15.92
C ASN A 111 -13.12 3.18 -16.26
N LYS A 112 -12.27 2.40 -15.59
CA LYS A 112 -12.04 0.98 -15.89
C LYS A 112 -12.64 0.06 -14.85
N TYR A 113 -12.58 0.44 -13.58
CA TYR A 113 -13.07 -0.40 -12.49
C TYR A 113 -13.95 0.40 -11.53
N GLY A 114 -15.17 -0.10 -11.31
CA GLY A 114 -16.05 0.34 -10.26
C GLY A 114 -15.78 -0.34 -8.90
N PRO A 115 -16.46 0.10 -7.84
CA PRO A 115 -16.36 -0.51 -6.51
C PRO A 115 -16.85 -1.96 -6.49
N ASP A 116 -17.81 -2.32 -7.35
CA ASP A 116 -18.33 -3.69 -7.45
C ASP A 116 -17.41 -4.62 -8.27
N ASP A 117 -16.52 -4.10 -9.12
CA ASP A 117 -15.69 -4.90 -10.02
C ASP A 117 -14.33 -5.29 -9.40
N ILE A 118 -13.81 -4.43 -8.53
CA ILE A 118 -12.42 -4.51 -8.06
C ILE A 118 -12.15 -5.80 -7.27
N HIS A 119 -13.09 -6.23 -6.44
CA HIS A 119 -12.92 -7.41 -5.60
C HIS A 119 -12.70 -8.67 -6.45
N TRP A 120 -13.36 -8.77 -7.61
CA TRP A 120 -13.23 -9.90 -8.53
C TRP A 120 -11.85 -9.93 -9.19
N GLU A 121 -11.39 -8.80 -9.73
CA GLU A 121 -10.09 -8.74 -10.42
C GLU A 121 -8.92 -8.92 -9.45
N VAL A 122 -9.02 -8.36 -8.23
CA VAL A 122 -8.03 -8.57 -7.16
C VAL A 122 -8.00 -10.04 -6.73
N SER A 123 -9.18 -10.65 -6.49
CA SER A 123 -9.29 -12.07 -6.12
C SER A 123 -8.63 -13.00 -7.15
N LYS A 124 -8.85 -12.72 -8.43
CA LYS A 124 -8.26 -13.46 -9.56
C LYS A 124 -6.73 -13.41 -9.55
N HIS A 125 -6.13 -12.26 -9.28
CA HIS A 125 -4.67 -12.11 -9.21
C HIS A 125 -4.05 -12.69 -7.93
N LEU A 126 -4.80 -12.72 -6.82
CA LEU A 126 -4.37 -13.34 -5.57
C LEU A 126 -4.56 -14.87 -5.54
N GLY A 127 -5.46 -15.41 -6.38
CA GLY A 127 -5.83 -16.83 -6.37
C GLY A 127 -6.68 -17.23 -5.16
N ARG A 128 -7.28 -16.26 -4.46
CA ARG A 128 -8.20 -16.47 -3.33
C ARG A 128 -9.25 -15.36 -3.31
N VAL A 129 -10.37 -15.64 -2.64
CA VAL A 129 -11.41 -14.62 -2.42
C VAL A 129 -10.84 -13.49 -1.56
N TRP A 130 -11.08 -12.25 -1.99
CA TRP A 130 -10.66 -11.04 -1.31
C TRP A 130 -11.75 -9.97 -1.43
N PHE A 131 -11.91 -9.19 -0.36
CA PHE A 131 -12.79 -8.02 -0.28
C PHE A 131 -12.06 -6.92 0.52
N PRO A 132 -12.35 -5.64 0.24
CA PRO A 132 -11.90 -4.57 1.12
C PRO A 132 -12.55 -4.68 2.50
N ASP A 133 -11.85 -4.18 3.51
CA ASP A 133 -12.32 -4.08 4.88
C ASP A 133 -13.35 -2.93 4.98
N MET A 134 -14.48 -3.18 5.64
CA MET A 134 -15.56 -2.19 5.82
C MET A 134 -15.72 -1.85 7.30
N MET A 135 -15.91 -0.56 7.61
CA MET A 135 -16.34 -0.16 8.94
C MET A 135 -17.84 -0.34 9.11
N PRO A 136 -18.30 -0.85 10.26
CA PRO A 136 -19.71 -0.82 10.62
C PRO A 136 -20.27 0.60 10.60
N THR A 137 -21.49 0.76 10.11
CA THR A 137 -22.19 2.06 10.01
C THR A 137 -23.16 2.32 11.17
N TRP A 138 -23.07 1.53 12.25
CA TRP A 138 -23.99 1.54 13.40
C TRP A 138 -23.33 1.94 14.72
#